data_AF-A0A2G2ZFB0-F1
#
_entry.id   AF-A0A2G2ZFB0-F1
#
_cell.length_a   1.000
_cell.length_b   1.000
_cell.length_c   1.000
_cell.angle_alpha   90.00
_cell.angle_beta   90.00
_cell.angle_gamma   90.00
#
_symmetry.space_group_name_H-M   'P 1'
#
loop_
_entity.id
_entity.type
_entity.pdbx_description
1 polymer ?
#
loop_
_entity_poly.entity_id
_entity_poly.type
_entity_poly.pdbx_seq_one_letter_code
_entity_poly.pdbx_strand_id
1 'polypeptide(L)'
;MIGEDLLYKIFTKLHAVECAAAACVSRSWNVTITRLLSLPKLSSALSLSPSLQVAVNDVADKVLASPIRPQFVIASIGPAFDLDEAHRLITGRFGSRIPVITSTSQGIFGQNATSNEFEEVQWDNYEDDEAHADLGNENHGALLTVGFLPGLAVDLIPLSKTRGNQVLMIVDLVLSVKERSSSRSGSASPVGILLFSDEETDIRPVLEKFDYAFSTETVIVGDGGSQFLYRGETAINPSSNKAASSAAVALLFSRDRGKPPGVGETQFHMMLSTGVSSIGPTYKAVSARERPRDYSTWITAKREAIRENLDGQTILDQISDELGGHNHCPALYVGVTKRRKCSIGQEKPSWILMHEFHEVLRGDEEYLYVHGLGIRSGDTFRFYHASSDLARASCNAIANNFRHLKQLLNCEGDDHTSNNGVDIRRKSVFGGIMFACCGRGKLFFGEPNVDSSPFLENFPGVTFSGTYCAGEIARADLSSYKQGSQEHSSIRCNLHVFSTVYLLMSYTPALPLR
;
A
#
# COMPACT_ATOMS: atom_id res chain seq x y z
N MET A 1 -5.05 -47.01 14.83
CA MET A 1 -5.17 -45.61 15.26
C MET A 1 -4.17 -44.81 14.45
N ILE A 2 -4.60 -43.90 13.57
CA ILE A 2 -3.68 -43.09 12.77
C ILE A 2 -2.99 -42.09 13.72
N GLY A 3 -1.65 -42.03 13.70
CA GLY A 3 -0.90 -41.09 14.55
C GLY A 3 -1.13 -39.63 14.13
N GLU A 4 -1.09 -38.71 15.10
CA GLU A 4 -1.33 -37.28 14.87
C GLU A 4 -0.39 -36.67 13.82
N ASP A 5 0.85 -37.14 13.73
CA ASP A 5 1.82 -36.71 12.72
C ASP A 5 1.43 -37.12 11.30
N LEU A 6 0.78 -38.28 11.14
CA LEU A 6 0.28 -38.72 9.84
C LEU A 6 -0.96 -37.90 9.44
N LEU A 7 -1.87 -37.61 10.38
CA LEU A 7 -3.00 -36.71 10.15
C LEU A 7 -2.52 -35.30 9.77
N TYR A 8 -1.52 -34.77 10.46
CA TYR A 8 -0.94 -33.47 10.14
C TYR A 8 -0.41 -33.42 8.69
N LYS A 9 0.36 -34.43 8.26
CA LYS A 9 0.87 -34.54 6.89
C LYS A 9 -0.23 -34.71 5.82
N ILE A 10 -1.34 -35.35 6.18
CA ILE A 10 -2.50 -35.46 5.28
C ILE A 10 -3.17 -34.08 5.16
N PHE A 11 -3.44 -33.42 6.28
CA PHE A 11 -4.14 -32.13 6.29
C PHE A 11 -3.35 -31.03 5.61
N THR A 12 -2.02 -31.04 5.65
CA THR A 12 -1.17 -30.08 4.93
C THR A 12 -1.36 -30.11 3.41
N LYS A 13 -1.88 -31.21 2.86
CA LYS A 13 -2.09 -31.42 1.43
C LYS A 13 -3.53 -31.16 0.96
N LEU A 14 -4.44 -30.87 1.89
CA LEU A 14 -5.84 -30.61 1.56
C LEU A 14 -6.00 -29.21 0.99
N HIS A 15 -7.00 -29.04 0.13
CA HIS A 15 -7.45 -27.71 -0.25
C HIS A 15 -8.10 -27.00 0.96
N ALA A 16 -8.16 -25.68 0.95
CA ALA A 16 -8.68 -24.90 2.07
C ALA A 16 -10.12 -25.31 2.47
N VAL A 17 -10.98 -25.57 1.47
CA VAL A 17 -12.38 -25.98 1.68
C VAL A 17 -12.46 -27.37 2.32
N GLU A 18 -11.67 -28.31 1.82
CA GLU A 18 -11.60 -29.68 2.36
C GLU A 18 -11.04 -29.70 3.77
N CYS A 19 -10.02 -28.87 4.04
CA CYS A 19 -9.45 -28.68 5.36
C CYS A 19 -10.49 -28.11 6.34
N ALA A 20 -11.29 -27.14 5.91
CA ALA A 20 -12.38 -26.60 6.72
C ALA A 20 -13.44 -27.67 7.05
N ALA A 21 -13.82 -28.50 6.06
CA ALA A 21 -14.74 -29.62 6.30
C ALA A 21 -14.15 -30.67 7.26
N ALA A 22 -12.87 -31.01 7.09
CA ALA A 22 -12.14 -31.94 7.97
C ALA A 22 -12.08 -31.44 9.42
N ALA A 23 -11.98 -30.12 9.64
CA ALA A 23 -11.98 -29.52 10.97
C ALA A 23 -13.30 -29.72 11.74
N CYS A 24 -14.39 -30.08 11.05
CA CYS A 24 -15.70 -30.34 11.64
C CYS A 24 -15.97 -31.83 11.94
N VAL A 25 -15.08 -32.75 11.52
CA VAL A 25 -15.32 -34.20 11.63
C VAL A 25 -15.21 -34.71 13.06
N SER A 26 -14.18 -34.29 13.80
CA SER A 26 -13.98 -34.70 15.20
C SER A 26 -13.11 -33.69 15.95
N ARG A 27 -13.16 -33.73 17.29
CA ARG A 27 -12.32 -32.88 18.14
C ARG A 27 -10.83 -33.09 17.88
N SER A 28 -10.39 -34.32 17.65
CA SER A 28 -8.97 -34.64 17.36
C SER A 28 -8.52 -33.98 16.05
N TRP A 29 -9.30 -34.11 14.98
CA TRP A 29 -8.99 -33.50 13.68
C TRP A 29 -8.99 -31.97 13.77
N ASN A 30 -9.97 -31.42 14.48
CA ASN A 30 -10.05 -29.98 14.74
C ASN A 30 -8.79 -29.45 15.44
N VAL A 31 -8.28 -30.17 16.46
CA VAL A 31 -7.05 -29.79 17.18
C VAL A 31 -5.84 -29.83 16.25
N THR A 32 -5.67 -30.88 15.44
CA THR A 32 -4.56 -30.99 14.48
C THR A 32 -4.61 -29.89 13.42
N ILE A 33 -5.80 -29.59 12.87
CA ILE A 33 -5.99 -28.53 11.87
C ILE A 33 -5.81 -27.14 12.49
N THR A 34 -6.27 -26.93 13.72
CA THR A 34 -6.02 -25.67 14.44
C THR A 34 -4.53 -25.45 14.67
N ARG A 35 -3.76 -26.52 14.95
CA ARG A 35 -2.29 -26.46 15.05
C ARG A 35 -1.64 -26.16 13.71
N LEU A 36 -2.16 -26.68 12.60
CA LEU A 36 -1.72 -26.35 11.25
C LEU A 36 -1.98 -24.88 10.93
N LEU A 37 -3.16 -24.39 11.26
CA LEU A 37 -3.61 -23.01 11.10
C LEU A 37 -3.24 -22.13 12.31
N SER A 38 -2.14 -22.45 13.01
CA SER A 38 -1.62 -21.62 14.09
C SER A 38 -0.51 -20.67 13.61
N LEU A 39 -0.06 -20.83 12.36
CA LEU A 39 1.00 -20.04 11.75
C LEU A 39 0.38 -19.05 10.75
N PRO A 40 0.93 -17.83 10.66
CA PRO A 40 0.50 -16.91 9.62
C PRO A 40 0.86 -17.44 8.25
N LYS A 41 0.03 -17.05 7.28
CA LYS A 41 0.20 -17.38 5.88
C LYS A 41 -0.37 -16.25 5.03
N LEU A 42 0.43 -15.83 4.05
CA LEU A 42 -0.03 -15.07 2.91
C LEU A 42 -0.09 -16.03 1.73
N SER A 43 -1.12 -15.91 0.89
CA SER A 43 -1.20 -16.63 -0.37
C SER A 43 -1.62 -15.65 -1.45
N SER A 44 -0.88 -15.60 -2.55
CA SER A 44 -1.22 -14.75 -3.69
C SER A 44 -1.13 -15.53 -4.99
N ALA A 45 -1.92 -15.12 -5.98
CA ALA A 45 -1.89 -15.68 -7.32
C ALA A 45 -2.37 -14.65 -8.34
N LEU A 46 -1.81 -14.73 -9.54
CA LEU A 46 -2.11 -13.88 -10.68
C LEU A 46 -2.59 -14.74 -11.87
N SER A 47 -3.53 -14.23 -12.66
CA SER A 47 -3.92 -14.81 -13.96
C SER A 47 -4.05 -13.70 -14.97
N LEU A 48 -3.50 -13.92 -16.17
CA LEU A 48 -3.60 -13.04 -17.34
C LEU A 48 -4.62 -13.56 -18.35
N SER A 49 -5.54 -14.44 -17.90
CA SER A 49 -6.61 -14.91 -18.78
C SER A 49 -7.50 -13.75 -19.20
N PRO A 50 -7.84 -13.61 -20.50
CA PRO A 50 -8.70 -12.53 -20.98
C PRO A 50 -10.17 -12.71 -20.56
N SER A 51 -10.54 -13.90 -20.08
CA SER A 51 -11.88 -14.14 -19.52
C SER A 51 -11.87 -13.90 -18.02
N LEU A 52 -12.65 -12.91 -17.55
CA LEU A 52 -12.78 -12.57 -16.13
C LEU A 52 -13.12 -13.80 -15.26
N GLN A 53 -14.06 -14.62 -15.72
CA GLN A 53 -14.49 -15.80 -14.97
C GLN A 53 -13.36 -16.83 -14.84
N VAL A 54 -12.58 -17.04 -15.90
CA VAL A 54 -11.43 -17.94 -15.89
C VAL A 54 -10.32 -17.36 -15.01
N ALA A 55 -9.99 -16.08 -15.19
CA ALA A 55 -8.98 -15.40 -14.38
C ALA A 55 -9.29 -15.48 -12.89
N VAL A 56 -10.54 -15.19 -12.48
CA VAL A 56 -10.98 -15.30 -11.07
C VAL A 56 -10.92 -16.74 -10.57
N ASN A 57 -11.30 -17.73 -11.40
CA ASN A 57 -11.22 -19.13 -11.01
C ASN A 57 -9.77 -19.58 -10.82
N ASP A 58 -8.88 -19.25 -11.74
CA ASP A 58 -7.45 -19.58 -11.68
C ASP A 58 -6.83 -19.07 -10.37
N VAL A 59 -7.02 -17.78 -10.07
CA VAL A 59 -6.42 -17.18 -8.87
C VAL A 59 -7.08 -17.69 -7.58
N ALA A 60 -8.40 -17.89 -7.56
CA ALA A 60 -9.10 -18.39 -6.38
C ALA A 60 -8.75 -19.85 -6.08
N ASP A 61 -8.68 -20.70 -7.11
CA ASP A 61 -8.26 -22.09 -6.97
C ASP A 61 -6.81 -22.17 -6.49
N LYS A 62 -5.94 -21.30 -7.01
CA LYS A 62 -4.54 -21.25 -6.61
C LYS A 62 -4.34 -20.86 -5.15
N VAL A 63 -4.95 -19.76 -4.69
CA VAL A 63 -4.76 -19.30 -3.30
C VAL A 63 -5.44 -20.20 -2.27
N LEU A 64 -6.42 -21.00 -2.70
CA LEU A 64 -7.12 -21.98 -1.86
C LEU A 64 -6.62 -23.43 -2.05
N ALA A 65 -5.61 -23.65 -2.90
CA ALA A 65 -5.04 -24.98 -3.18
C ALA A 65 -4.34 -25.62 -1.97
N SER A 66 -4.05 -24.83 -0.93
CA SER A 66 -3.45 -25.31 0.30
C SER A 66 -4.17 -24.73 1.52
N PRO A 67 -4.07 -25.36 2.69
CA PRO A 67 -4.83 -24.93 3.86
C PRO A 67 -4.53 -23.48 4.24
N ILE A 68 -5.58 -22.67 4.36
CA ILE A 68 -5.55 -21.31 4.86
C ILE A 68 -6.92 -20.99 5.46
N ARG A 69 -6.96 -20.15 6.49
CA ARG A 69 -8.20 -19.61 7.06
C ARG A 69 -8.26 -18.11 6.75
N PRO A 70 -8.86 -17.69 5.63
CA PRO A 70 -8.83 -16.30 5.22
C PRO A 70 -9.36 -15.36 6.30
N GLN A 71 -8.61 -14.31 6.62
CA GLN A 71 -9.03 -13.18 7.45
C GLN A 71 -9.26 -11.91 6.65
N PHE A 72 -8.64 -11.79 5.48
CA PHE A 72 -8.90 -10.73 4.51
C PHE A 72 -8.55 -11.19 3.11
N VAL A 73 -9.11 -10.50 2.12
CA VAL A 73 -8.84 -10.68 0.70
C VAL A 73 -8.65 -9.30 0.07
N ILE A 74 -7.56 -9.16 -0.68
CA ILE A 74 -7.30 -8.00 -1.54
C ILE A 74 -7.21 -8.54 -2.96
N ALA A 75 -7.93 -7.94 -3.88
CA ALA A 75 -7.90 -8.29 -5.29
C ALA A 75 -7.65 -7.06 -6.14
N SER A 76 -6.92 -7.24 -7.23
CA SER A 76 -6.63 -6.18 -8.18
C SER A 76 -6.85 -6.70 -9.59
N ILE A 77 -7.57 -5.94 -10.41
CA ILE A 77 -7.99 -6.35 -11.75
C ILE A 77 -7.54 -5.36 -12.82
N GLY A 78 -7.44 -5.87 -14.04
CA GLY A 78 -7.25 -5.10 -15.26
C GLY A 78 -8.40 -4.13 -15.54
N PRO A 79 -8.12 -2.94 -16.11
CA PRO A 79 -9.14 -1.97 -16.46
C PRO A 79 -10.10 -2.46 -17.56
N ALA A 80 -9.74 -3.51 -18.30
CA ALA A 80 -10.66 -4.15 -19.25
C ALA A 80 -11.76 -4.99 -18.56
N PHE A 81 -11.60 -5.34 -17.28
CA PHE A 81 -12.61 -6.08 -16.54
C PHE A 81 -13.61 -5.16 -15.82
N ASP A 82 -14.87 -5.57 -15.85
CA ASP A 82 -15.93 -4.90 -15.08
C ASP A 82 -15.72 -5.13 -13.57
N LEU A 83 -15.56 -4.03 -12.82
CA LEU A 83 -15.22 -4.06 -11.40
C LEU A 83 -16.34 -4.66 -10.53
N ASP A 84 -17.60 -4.36 -10.83
CA ASP A 84 -18.76 -4.91 -10.11
C ASP A 84 -18.86 -6.43 -10.30
N GLU A 85 -18.70 -6.90 -11.54
CA GLU A 85 -18.72 -8.32 -11.88
C GLU A 85 -17.56 -9.06 -11.23
N ALA A 86 -16.34 -8.51 -11.31
CA ALA A 86 -15.17 -9.10 -10.69
C ALA A 86 -15.35 -9.18 -9.16
N HIS A 87 -15.82 -8.10 -8.53
CA HIS A 87 -16.08 -8.07 -7.09
C HIS A 87 -17.12 -9.12 -6.68
N ARG A 88 -18.20 -9.27 -7.45
CA ARG A 88 -19.24 -10.29 -7.22
C ARG A 88 -18.68 -11.71 -7.31
N LEU A 89 -17.89 -11.99 -8.35
CA LEU A 89 -17.28 -13.31 -8.54
C LEU A 89 -16.30 -13.64 -7.40
N ILE A 90 -15.42 -12.71 -7.05
CA ILE A 90 -14.42 -12.88 -5.99
C ILE A 90 -15.13 -13.07 -4.64
N THR A 91 -16.06 -12.19 -4.28
CA THR A 91 -16.79 -12.31 -3.00
C THR A 91 -17.63 -13.58 -2.91
N GLY A 92 -18.08 -14.15 -4.03
CA GLY A 92 -18.74 -15.45 -4.10
C GLY A 92 -17.83 -16.64 -3.73
N ARG A 93 -16.51 -16.49 -3.86
CA ARG A 93 -15.52 -17.54 -3.49
C ARG A 93 -15.19 -17.56 -2.00
N PHE A 94 -15.51 -16.51 -1.25
CA PHE A 94 -15.15 -16.35 0.16
C PHE A 94 -16.37 -16.13 1.05
N GLY A 95 -16.35 -16.70 2.26
CA GLY A 95 -17.42 -16.53 3.24
C GLY A 95 -17.78 -15.06 3.50
N SER A 96 -19.07 -14.77 3.70
CA SER A 96 -19.64 -13.42 3.76
C SER A 96 -19.04 -12.49 4.83
N ARG A 97 -18.42 -13.06 5.85
CA ARG A 97 -17.78 -12.34 6.97
C ARG A 97 -16.35 -11.88 6.66
N ILE A 98 -15.72 -12.44 5.62
CA ILE A 98 -14.34 -12.10 5.29
C ILE A 98 -14.34 -10.74 4.57
N PRO A 99 -13.60 -9.73 5.07
CA PRO A 99 -13.36 -8.49 4.38
C PRO A 99 -12.74 -8.73 3.00
N VAL A 100 -13.32 -8.14 1.97
CA VAL A 100 -12.82 -8.20 0.59
C VAL A 100 -12.70 -6.79 0.06
N ILE A 101 -11.58 -6.45 -0.54
CA ILE A 101 -11.37 -5.22 -1.33
C ILE A 101 -11.01 -5.66 -2.74
N THR A 102 -11.67 -5.10 -3.74
CA THR A 102 -11.35 -5.32 -5.16
C THR A 102 -11.09 -3.96 -5.78
N SER A 103 -9.92 -3.76 -6.37
CA SER A 103 -9.55 -2.51 -7.04
C SER A 103 -9.21 -2.73 -8.51
N THR A 104 -9.45 -1.73 -9.33
CA THR A 104 -8.85 -1.64 -10.66
C THR A 104 -7.46 -1.05 -10.50
N SER A 105 -6.41 -1.74 -10.95
CA SER A 105 -5.04 -1.22 -10.88
C SER A 105 -4.53 -0.77 -12.25
N GLN A 106 -3.34 -0.17 -12.31
CA GLN A 106 -2.65 0.16 -13.57
C GLN A 106 -1.64 -0.92 -13.97
N GLY A 107 -1.65 -2.01 -13.23
CA GLY A 107 -0.81 -3.18 -13.43
C GLY A 107 -0.78 -4.04 -12.19
N ILE A 108 -0.30 -5.27 -12.36
CA ILE A 108 -0.25 -6.30 -11.33
C ILE A 108 1.06 -7.08 -11.46
N PHE A 109 1.56 -7.56 -10.34
CA PHE A 109 2.69 -8.49 -10.34
C PHE A 109 2.54 -9.51 -9.21
N GLY A 110 3.01 -10.73 -9.48
CA GLY A 110 2.84 -11.86 -8.58
C GLY A 110 3.10 -13.19 -9.27
N GLN A 111 2.87 -14.28 -8.55
CA GLN A 111 3.04 -15.62 -9.10
C GLN A 111 1.85 -16.01 -9.96
N ASN A 112 2.09 -16.34 -11.23
CA ASN A 112 1.07 -16.83 -12.14
C ASN A 112 0.49 -18.17 -11.67
N ALA A 113 -0.83 -18.27 -11.66
CA ALA A 113 -1.58 -19.41 -11.13
C ALA A 113 -1.24 -20.71 -11.87
N THR A 114 -0.99 -20.63 -13.17
CA THR A 114 -0.76 -21.75 -14.09
C THR A 114 0.73 -22.08 -14.22
N SER A 115 1.57 -21.09 -14.55
CA SER A 115 3.00 -21.33 -14.80
C SER A 115 3.83 -21.44 -13.51
N ASN A 116 3.34 -20.88 -12.39
CA ASN A 116 4.11 -20.66 -11.15
C ASN A 116 5.29 -19.69 -11.30
N GLU A 117 5.43 -19.04 -12.45
CA GLU A 117 6.46 -18.02 -12.67
C GLU A 117 6.01 -16.69 -12.07
N PHE A 118 6.98 -15.86 -11.68
CA PHE A 118 6.69 -14.49 -11.29
C PHE A 118 6.52 -13.64 -12.55
N GLU A 119 5.39 -12.95 -12.64
CA GLU A 119 5.06 -12.09 -13.77
C GLU A 119 4.81 -10.66 -13.28
N GLU A 120 5.21 -9.69 -14.10
CA GLU A 120 4.99 -8.26 -13.91
C GLU A 120 4.32 -7.72 -15.18
N VAL A 121 3.12 -7.18 -15.03
CA VAL A 121 2.34 -6.61 -16.12
C VAL A 121 1.90 -5.21 -15.73
N GLN A 122 2.14 -4.28 -16.64
CA GLN A 122 1.70 -2.89 -16.55
C GLN A 122 0.84 -2.60 -17.77
N TRP A 123 -0.28 -1.93 -17.55
CA TRP A 123 -1.25 -1.61 -18.60
C TRP A 123 -0.98 -0.20 -19.13
N ASP A 124 -1.10 -0.04 -20.45
CA ASP A 124 -0.92 1.26 -21.09
C ASP A 124 -2.14 2.14 -20.82
N ASN A 125 -1.90 3.30 -20.20
CA ASN A 125 -2.92 4.31 -19.87
C ASN A 125 -2.92 5.49 -20.85
N TYR A 126 -2.17 5.41 -21.95
CA TYR A 126 -2.11 6.49 -22.92
C TYR A 126 -3.37 6.46 -23.79
N GLU A 127 -4.29 7.40 -23.54
CA GLU A 127 -5.29 7.87 -24.51
C GLU A 127 -4.61 8.62 -25.68
N ASP A 128 -3.50 8.10 -26.24
CA ASP A 128 -2.99 8.58 -27.52
C ASP A 128 -3.57 7.68 -28.60
N ASP A 129 -4.59 8.21 -29.28
CA ASP A 129 -5.28 7.64 -30.46
C ASP A 129 -4.37 7.46 -31.70
N GLU A 130 -3.04 7.47 -31.54
CA GLU A 130 -2.08 7.21 -32.62
C GLU A 130 -1.36 5.86 -32.44
N ALA A 131 -2.06 4.82 -32.88
CA ALA A 131 -1.50 3.68 -33.62
C ALA A 131 -0.17 3.07 -33.10
N HIS A 132 -0.23 2.40 -31.94
CA HIS A 132 0.62 1.25 -31.67
C HIS A 132 -0.17 -0.04 -31.91
N ALA A 133 -0.43 -0.33 -33.19
CA ALA A 133 -1.20 -1.47 -33.66
C ALA A 133 -0.50 -2.85 -33.49
N ASP A 134 0.48 -3.00 -32.58
CA ASP A 134 1.35 -4.18 -32.57
C ASP A 134 1.68 -4.79 -31.19
N LEU A 135 0.92 -4.47 -30.14
CA LEU A 135 0.92 -5.26 -28.90
C LEU A 135 -0.52 -5.61 -28.53
N GLY A 136 -0.93 -6.84 -28.81
CA GLY A 136 -2.20 -7.41 -28.35
C GLY A 136 -2.29 -7.62 -26.84
N ASN A 137 -1.76 -6.69 -26.04
CA ASN A 137 -1.88 -6.71 -24.58
C ASN A 137 -3.23 -6.13 -24.19
N GLU A 138 -4.23 -6.94 -24.48
CA GLU A 138 -5.52 -6.96 -23.83
C GLU A 138 -5.33 -6.69 -22.31
N ASN A 139 -5.79 -5.53 -21.80
CA ASN A 139 -5.64 -5.02 -20.41
C ASN A 139 -6.41 -5.86 -19.36
N HIS A 140 -6.31 -7.18 -19.48
CA HIS A 140 -6.97 -8.17 -18.67
C HIS A 140 -5.96 -8.79 -17.71
N GLY A 141 -6.44 -9.07 -16.51
CA GLY A 141 -5.67 -9.72 -15.49
C GLY A 141 -6.38 -9.65 -14.16
N ALA A 142 -6.14 -10.65 -13.32
CA ALA A 142 -6.60 -10.65 -11.95
C ALA A 142 -5.46 -11.07 -11.05
N LEU A 143 -5.26 -10.34 -9.96
CA LEU A 143 -4.40 -10.68 -8.85
C LEU A 143 -5.27 -10.85 -7.62
N LEU A 144 -5.03 -11.91 -6.85
CA LEU A 144 -5.74 -12.18 -5.61
C LEU A 144 -4.73 -12.48 -4.50
N THR A 145 -4.84 -11.77 -3.38
CA THR A 145 -4.02 -11.94 -2.20
C THR A 145 -4.90 -12.19 -0.97
N VAL A 146 -4.66 -13.33 -0.32
CA VAL A 146 -5.41 -13.82 0.84
C VAL A 146 -4.47 -13.94 2.03
N GLY A 147 -4.85 -13.32 3.14
CA GLY A 147 -4.05 -13.34 4.36
C GLY A 147 -4.73 -14.06 5.52
N PHE A 148 -3.92 -14.78 6.28
CA PHE A 148 -4.23 -15.31 7.60
C PHE A 148 -3.10 -14.96 8.56
N LEU A 149 -3.41 -14.13 9.54
CA LEU A 149 -2.51 -13.51 10.51
C LEU A 149 -3.01 -13.81 11.94
N PRO A 150 -2.78 -15.04 12.47
CA PRO A 150 -3.23 -15.40 13.81
C PRO A 150 -2.61 -14.46 14.85
N GLY A 151 -3.43 -13.99 15.78
CA GLY A 151 -3.04 -13.02 16.80
C GLY A 151 -3.28 -11.56 16.38
N LEU A 152 -3.71 -11.32 15.14
CA LEU A 152 -4.26 -10.05 14.70
C LEU A 152 -5.75 -10.21 14.40
N ALA A 153 -6.51 -9.18 14.76
CA ALA A 153 -7.90 -9.00 14.40
C ALA A 153 -7.96 -8.02 13.22
N VAL A 154 -8.73 -8.36 12.20
CA VAL A 154 -8.86 -7.58 10.97
C VAL A 154 -10.23 -6.93 10.88
N ASP A 155 -10.29 -5.61 10.70
CA ASP A 155 -11.53 -4.86 10.45
C ASP A 155 -11.44 -4.12 9.13
N LEU A 156 -12.60 -3.73 8.60
CA LEU A 156 -12.70 -2.87 7.43
C LEU A 156 -13.55 -1.64 7.78
N ILE A 157 -12.98 -0.45 7.63
CA ILE A 157 -13.63 0.81 8.02
C ILE A 157 -13.65 1.76 6.82
N PRO A 158 -14.83 2.05 6.24
CA PRO A 158 -14.95 2.94 5.10
C PRO A 158 -14.92 4.43 5.50
N LEU A 159 -14.37 5.27 4.62
CA LEU A 159 -14.48 6.73 4.70
C LEU A 159 -15.73 7.20 3.95
N SER A 160 -16.73 7.63 4.70
CA SER A 160 -17.99 8.11 4.12
C SER A 160 -17.86 9.53 3.55
N LYS A 161 -18.51 9.77 2.39
CA LYS A 161 -18.79 11.10 1.81
C LYS A 161 -20.17 11.59 2.28
N THR A 162 -20.30 12.84 2.71
CA THR A 162 -21.62 13.44 2.99
C THR A 162 -22.40 13.74 1.71
N ARG A 163 -23.71 13.44 1.67
CA ARG A 163 -24.56 13.79 0.52
C ARG A 163 -24.64 15.30 0.35
N GLY A 164 -24.37 15.78 -0.87
CA GLY A 164 -24.59 17.18 -1.29
C GLY A 164 -23.33 18.05 -1.36
N ASN A 165 -22.39 17.92 -0.41
CA ASN A 165 -21.20 18.80 -0.32
C ASN A 165 -19.85 18.06 -0.47
N GLN A 166 -19.83 16.75 -0.70
CA GLN A 166 -18.62 15.92 -0.82
C GLN A 166 -17.63 16.04 0.36
N VAL A 167 -18.08 16.50 1.54
CA VAL A 167 -17.18 16.61 2.71
C VAL A 167 -16.86 15.22 3.24
N LEU A 168 -15.57 14.93 3.37
CA LEU A 168 -15.04 13.69 3.92
C LEU A 168 -15.20 13.65 5.44
N MET A 169 -15.76 12.57 5.97
CA MET A 169 -15.93 12.36 7.42
C MET A 169 -14.64 11.85 8.08
N ILE A 170 -13.55 12.61 7.95
CA ILE A 170 -12.19 12.18 8.34
C ILE A 170 -12.08 11.96 9.84
N VAL A 171 -12.68 12.85 10.65
CA VAL A 171 -12.64 12.73 12.11
C VAL A 171 -13.36 11.46 12.56
N ASP A 172 -14.51 11.14 11.97
CA ASP A 172 -15.27 9.93 12.29
C ASP A 172 -14.52 8.66 11.90
N LEU A 173 -13.82 8.67 10.76
CA LEU A 173 -12.94 7.57 10.37
C LEU A 173 -11.86 7.33 11.43
N VAL A 174 -11.15 8.39 11.84
CA VAL A 174 -10.08 8.30 12.85
C VAL A 174 -10.62 7.78 14.19
N LEU A 175 -11.77 8.31 14.63
CA LEU A 175 -12.41 7.87 15.87
C LEU A 175 -12.86 6.41 15.80
N SER A 176 -13.43 5.99 14.66
CA SER A 176 -13.83 4.60 14.42
C SER A 176 -12.64 3.65 14.46
N VAL A 177 -11.51 4.04 13.85
CA VAL A 177 -10.26 3.27 13.92
C VAL A 177 -9.75 3.18 15.37
N LYS A 178 -9.75 4.27 16.13
CA LYS A 178 -9.36 4.29 17.55
C LYS A 178 -10.25 3.37 18.39
N GLU A 179 -11.57 3.45 18.21
CA GLU A 179 -12.54 2.63 18.93
C GLU A 179 -12.38 1.14 18.61
N ARG A 180 -12.29 0.78 17.33
CA ARG A 180 -12.09 -0.61 16.88
C ARG A 180 -10.77 -1.19 17.35
N SER A 181 -9.69 -0.41 17.27
CA SER A 181 -8.40 -0.83 17.79
C SER A 181 -8.44 -1.03 19.31
N SER A 182 -9.10 -0.13 20.04
CA SER A 182 -9.20 -0.19 21.50
C SER A 182 -10.04 -1.38 21.96
N SER A 183 -11.16 -1.68 21.30
CA SER A 183 -12.03 -2.81 21.68
C SER A 183 -11.35 -4.17 21.48
N ARG A 184 -10.47 -4.30 20.47
CA ARG A 184 -9.76 -5.55 20.16
C ARG A 184 -8.43 -5.72 20.89
N SER A 185 -7.65 -4.64 20.97
CA SER A 185 -6.26 -4.66 21.45
C SER A 185 -6.04 -3.94 22.79
N GLY A 186 -7.04 -3.19 23.25
CA GLY A 186 -6.93 -2.22 24.35
C GLY A 186 -5.94 -1.08 24.12
N SER A 187 -5.49 -0.89 22.88
CA SER A 187 -4.72 0.27 22.40
C SER A 187 -5.54 1.01 21.35
N ALA A 188 -5.55 2.34 21.40
CA ALA A 188 -6.18 3.16 20.39
C ALA A 188 -5.41 3.18 19.05
N SER A 189 -4.14 2.79 19.05
CA SER A 189 -3.33 2.67 17.84
C SER A 189 -3.29 1.23 17.33
N PRO A 190 -3.62 0.99 16.05
CA PRO A 190 -3.46 -0.32 15.43
C PRO A 190 -2.00 -0.65 15.12
N VAL A 191 -1.74 -1.90 14.79
CA VAL A 191 -0.43 -2.37 14.32
C VAL A 191 -0.17 -1.92 12.89
N GLY A 192 -1.21 -2.01 12.04
CA GLY A 192 -1.10 -1.57 10.65
C GLY A 192 -2.44 -1.16 10.05
N ILE A 193 -2.36 -0.35 9.01
CA ILE A 193 -3.48 0.12 8.19
C ILE A 193 -3.06 -0.02 6.72
N LEU A 194 -3.83 -0.78 5.95
CA LEU A 194 -3.80 -0.72 4.49
C LEU A 194 -4.94 0.18 4.03
N LEU A 195 -4.61 1.29 3.38
CA LEU A 195 -5.56 2.32 2.95
C LEU A 195 -5.71 2.27 1.43
N PHE A 196 -6.95 2.21 0.96
CA PHE A 196 -7.29 2.29 -0.46
C PHE A 196 -8.16 3.52 -0.67
N SER A 197 -7.74 4.43 -1.55
CA SER A 197 -8.47 5.66 -1.88
C SER A 197 -8.97 5.63 -3.30
N ASP A 198 -10.14 6.21 -3.47
CA ASP A 198 -10.78 6.46 -4.76
C ASP A 198 -9.97 7.51 -5.52
N GLU A 199 -9.87 7.35 -6.84
CA GLU A 199 -9.05 8.18 -7.72
C GLU A 199 -9.40 9.68 -7.63
N GLU A 200 -10.67 10.01 -7.46
CA GLU A 200 -11.15 11.39 -7.33
C GLU A 200 -10.96 11.99 -5.93
N THR A 201 -10.53 11.19 -4.94
CA THR A 201 -10.50 11.60 -3.54
C THR A 201 -9.13 12.16 -3.15
N ASP A 202 -9.11 13.40 -2.65
CA ASP A 202 -7.92 13.93 -1.97
C ASP A 202 -7.69 13.20 -0.64
N ILE A 203 -6.79 12.20 -0.66
CA ILE A 203 -6.47 11.42 0.54
C ILE A 203 -5.51 12.14 1.48
N ARG A 204 -4.84 13.22 1.07
CA ARG A 204 -3.80 13.90 1.87
C ARG A 204 -4.32 14.37 3.24
N PRO A 205 -5.51 14.99 3.36
CA PRO A 205 -6.05 15.37 4.66
C PRO A 205 -6.34 14.18 5.58
N VAL A 206 -6.64 12.99 5.03
CA VAL A 206 -6.81 11.76 5.81
C VAL A 206 -5.48 11.29 6.35
N LEU A 207 -4.45 11.27 5.50
CA LEU A 207 -3.09 10.89 5.87
C LEU A 207 -2.51 11.83 6.93
N GLU A 208 -2.74 13.15 6.83
CA GLU A 208 -2.36 14.13 7.86
C GLU A 208 -2.99 13.79 9.22
N LYS A 209 -4.28 13.44 9.23
CA LYS A 209 -5.00 13.10 10.47
C LYS A 209 -4.52 11.78 11.03
N PHE A 210 -4.23 10.79 10.18
CA PHE A 210 -3.72 9.49 10.61
C PHE A 210 -2.32 9.63 11.21
N ASP A 211 -1.44 10.40 10.56
CA ASP A 211 -0.10 10.75 11.05
C ASP A 211 -0.12 11.39 12.43
N TYR A 212 -1.08 12.29 12.67
CA TYR A 212 -1.29 12.89 13.97
C TYR A 212 -1.96 11.95 14.99
N ALA A 213 -2.89 11.09 14.57
CA ALA A 213 -3.75 10.28 15.45
C ALA A 213 -3.06 9.07 16.09
N PHE A 214 -2.15 8.42 15.36
CA PHE A 214 -1.67 7.08 15.67
C PHE A 214 -0.18 7.06 15.98
N SER A 215 0.24 6.08 16.77
CA SER A 215 1.64 5.82 17.10
C SER A 215 2.53 5.83 15.86
N THR A 216 3.78 6.30 15.99
CA THR A 216 4.79 6.22 14.93
C THR A 216 5.12 4.78 14.53
N GLU A 217 4.85 3.82 15.42
CA GLU A 217 5.00 2.37 15.15
C GLU A 217 3.86 1.80 14.29
N THR A 218 2.73 2.51 14.16
CA THR A 218 1.64 2.07 13.28
C THR A 218 2.08 2.19 11.84
N VAL A 219 2.14 1.05 11.14
CA VAL A 219 2.44 1.02 9.71
C VAL A 219 1.22 1.46 8.92
N ILE A 220 1.38 2.45 8.03
CA ILE A 220 0.33 2.92 7.14
C ILE A 220 0.86 2.85 5.72
N VAL A 221 0.23 2.03 4.89
CA VAL A 221 0.58 1.84 3.48
C VAL A 221 -0.67 1.69 2.62
N GLY A 222 -0.53 1.77 1.31
CA GLY A 222 -1.59 1.38 0.39
C GLY A 222 -1.61 2.16 -0.92
N ASP A 223 -2.81 2.24 -1.49
CA ASP A 223 -3.10 2.75 -2.82
C ASP A 223 -3.92 4.03 -2.72
N GLY A 224 -3.40 5.13 -3.27
CA GLY A 224 -3.98 6.46 -3.17
C GLY A 224 -4.92 6.85 -4.30
N GLY A 225 -5.12 6.02 -5.33
CA GLY A 225 -5.74 6.49 -6.56
C GLY A 225 -6.24 5.39 -7.47
N SER A 226 -7.05 4.48 -6.93
CA SER A 226 -7.65 3.38 -7.70
C SER A 226 -9.15 3.33 -7.49
N GLN A 227 -9.91 2.97 -8.54
CA GLN A 227 -11.32 2.62 -8.37
C GLN A 227 -11.43 1.32 -7.56
N PHE A 228 -12.34 1.27 -6.59
CA PHE A 228 -12.46 0.10 -5.72
C PHE A 228 -13.89 -0.18 -5.24
N LEU A 229 -14.14 -1.46 -4.94
CA LEU A 229 -15.30 -1.97 -4.23
C LEU A 229 -14.86 -2.76 -3.01
N TYR A 230 -15.75 -2.88 -2.02
CA TYR A 230 -15.44 -3.61 -0.80
C TYR A 230 -16.66 -4.26 -0.14
N ARG A 231 -16.39 -5.29 0.66
CA ARG A 231 -17.36 -6.02 1.50
C ARG A 231 -16.79 -6.25 2.90
N GLY A 232 -17.58 -6.11 3.96
CA GLY A 232 -17.18 -6.42 5.35
C GLY A 232 -18.37 -6.67 6.29
N GLU A 233 -18.15 -7.20 7.50
CA GLU A 233 -19.23 -7.58 8.45
C GLU A 233 -20.17 -6.43 8.83
N THR A 234 -19.67 -5.20 8.90
CA THR A 234 -20.47 -3.99 9.17
C THR A 234 -20.97 -3.27 7.93
N ALA A 235 -20.67 -3.80 6.73
CA ALA A 235 -21.28 -3.34 5.49
C ALA A 235 -22.64 -4.01 5.34
N ILE A 236 -23.64 -3.46 6.05
CA ILE A 236 -25.03 -3.67 5.65
C ILE A 236 -25.15 -3.14 4.22
N ASN A 237 -25.46 -4.04 3.28
CA ASN A 237 -25.80 -3.78 1.88
C ASN A 237 -26.61 -2.50 1.68
N PRO A 238 -26.56 -1.95 0.46
CA PRO A 238 -27.84 -1.77 -0.19
C PRO A 238 -27.81 -2.19 -1.66
N SER A 239 -28.42 -3.34 -1.93
CA SER A 239 -29.28 -3.51 -3.11
C SER A 239 -30.52 -2.60 -3.08
N SER A 240 -30.40 -1.38 -2.53
CA SER A 240 -31.45 -0.37 -2.43
C SER A 240 -30.91 1.04 -2.13
N ASN A 241 -29.92 1.52 -2.89
CA ASN A 241 -29.75 2.94 -3.27
C ASN A 241 -28.34 3.20 -3.83
N LYS A 242 -28.26 3.64 -5.08
CA LYS A 242 -27.06 4.15 -5.79
C LYS A 242 -26.47 5.45 -5.19
N ALA A 243 -26.32 5.62 -3.87
CA ALA A 243 -26.12 6.98 -3.33
C ALA A 243 -25.25 7.14 -2.06
N ALA A 244 -24.21 6.31 -1.88
CA ALA A 244 -23.04 6.65 -1.07
C ALA A 244 -21.83 5.81 -1.51
N SER A 245 -21.06 6.29 -2.49
CA SER A 245 -19.72 5.76 -2.76
C SER A 245 -18.78 6.13 -1.59
N SER A 246 -17.97 5.17 -1.14
CA SER A 246 -16.95 5.42 -0.12
C SER A 246 -15.76 6.14 -0.78
N ALA A 247 -15.18 7.14 -0.11
CA ALA A 247 -14.02 7.87 -0.63
C ALA A 247 -12.71 7.10 -0.48
N ALA A 248 -12.64 6.29 0.55
CA ALA A 248 -11.52 5.42 0.86
C ALA A 248 -12.00 4.27 1.74
N VAL A 249 -11.17 3.26 1.93
CA VAL A 249 -11.42 2.19 2.90
C VAL A 249 -10.12 1.80 3.59
N ALA A 250 -10.18 1.67 4.91
CA ALA A 250 -9.06 1.24 5.74
C ALA A 250 -9.24 -0.23 6.16
N LEU A 251 -8.33 -1.09 5.72
CA LEU A 251 -8.15 -2.45 6.24
C LEU A 251 -7.23 -2.39 7.46
N LEU A 252 -7.81 -2.63 8.63
CA LEU A 252 -7.22 -2.38 9.93
C LEU A 252 -6.68 -3.68 10.54
N PHE A 253 -5.46 -3.63 11.08
CA PHE A 253 -4.84 -4.74 11.79
C PHE A 253 -4.55 -4.34 13.23
N SER A 254 -5.26 -4.95 14.18
CA SER A 254 -5.09 -4.70 15.62
C SER A 254 -4.67 -5.98 16.32
N ARG A 255 -3.87 -5.87 17.39
CA ARG A 255 -3.52 -7.05 18.21
C ARG A 255 -4.80 -7.65 18.79
N ASP A 256 -5.00 -8.95 18.62
CA ASP A 256 -6.15 -9.64 19.18
C ASP A 256 -5.84 -10.07 20.62
N ARG A 257 -6.47 -9.41 21.62
CA ARG A 257 -6.38 -9.84 23.03
C ARG A 257 -7.05 -11.18 23.28
N GLY A 258 -7.99 -11.58 22.43
CA GLY A 258 -8.66 -12.88 22.48
C GLY A 258 -7.87 -14.01 21.84
N LYS A 259 -6.62 -13.77 21.38
CA LYS A 259 -5.83 -14.79 20.70
C LYS A 259 -5.56 -16.00 21.62
N PRO A 260 -5.64 -17.24 21.09
CA PRO A 260 -5.33 -18.44 21.87
C PRO A 260 -3.90 -18.44 22.43
N PRO A 261 -3.66 -19.09 23.59
CA PRO A 261 -2.31 -19.33 24.09
C PRO A 261 -1.44 -20.03 23.05
N GLY A 262 -0.17 -19.65 22.95
CA GLY A 262 0.77 -20.23 21.99
C GLY A 262 0.73 -19.63 20.58
N VAL A 263 -0.12 -18.62 20.34
CA VAL A 263 -0.04 -17.78 19.13
C VAL A 263 1.06 -16.74 19.30
N GLY A 264 2.00 -16.72 18.35
CA GLY A 264 3.12 -15.79 18.31
C GLY A 264 2.71 -14.37 17.94
N GLU A 265 3.66 -13.62 17.39
CA GLU A 265 3.50 -12.21 17.03
C GLU A 265 3.85 -11.97 15.57
N THR A 266 2.91 -11.38 14.83
CA THR A 266 3.15 -10.83 13.50
C THR A 266 3.63 -9.39 13.61
N GLN A 267 4.67 -9.05 12.85
CA GLN A 267 5.22 -7.70 12.74
C GLN A 267 5.17 -7.24 11.29
N PHE A 268 4.88 -5.96 11.09
CA PHE A 268 4.90 -5.31 9.79
C PHE A 268 6.15 -4.46 9.66
N HIS A 269 6.83 -4.56 8.52
CA HIS A 269 8.01 -3.78 8.18
C HIS A 269 7.71 -3.03 6.90
N MET A 270 7.81 -1.71 6.93
CA MET A 270 7.61 -0.86 5.76
C MET A 270 8.95 -0.34 5.26
N MET A 271 9.15 -0.38 3.95
CA MET A 271 10.29 0.26 3.28
C MET A 271 9.81 1.03 2.06
N LEU A 272 10.51 2.12 1.72
CA LEU A 272 10.17 3.02 0.63
C LEU A 272 11.37 3.19 -0.31
N SER A 273 11.21 2.85 -1.58
CA SER A 273 12.13 3.22 -2.66
C SER A 273 11.63 4.51 -3.31
N THR A 274 12.44 5.57 -3.28
CA THR A 274 12.12 6.89 -3.84
C THR A 274 12.66 7.00 -5.27
N GLY A 275 11.95 7.67 -6.17
CA GLY A 275 12.40 7.85 -7.56
C GLY A 275 12.39 9.28 -8.08
N VAL A 276 12.34 10.28 -7.20
CA VAL A 276 12.46 11.69 -7.59
C VAL A 276 13.73 12.34 -7.07
N SER A 277 14.32 13.21 -7.88
CA SER A 277 15.50 14.03 -7.55
C SER A 277 15.12 15.50 -7.50
N SER A 278 15.69 16.25 -6.55
CA SER A 278 15.38 17.68 -6.39
C SER A 278 16.17 18.55 -7.36
N ILE A 279 15.53 19.60 -7.89
CA ILE A 279 16.11 20.56 -8.84
C ILE A 279 16.01 21.97 -8.26
N GLY A 280 17.03 22.78 -8.51
CA GLY A 280 17.00 24.20 -8.24
C GLY A 280 16.91 24.61 -6.78
N PRO A 281 16.75 25.92 -6.55
CA PRO A 281 16.70 26.49 -5.23
C PRO A 281 15.38 26.19 -4.52
N THR A 282 15.35 26.47 -3.21
CA THR A 282 14.10 26.49 -2.46
C THR A 282 13.37 27.82 -2.71
N TYR A 283 12.09 27.71 -3.03
CA TYR A 283 11.17 28.83 -3.22
C TYR A 283 10.24 28.97 -2.01
N LYS A 284 9.67 30.16 -1.85
CA LYS A 284 8.62 30.45 -0.87
C LYS A 284 7.40 30.98 -1.60
N ALA A 285 6.24 30.38 -1.36
CA ALA A 285 4.96 30.84 -1.88
C ALA A 285 4.63 32.22 -1.29
N VAL A 286 4.48 33.23 -2.15
CA VAL A 286 4.10 34.59 -1.78
C VAL A 286 2.59 34.70 -1.73
N SER A 287 1.94 34.30 -2.82
CA SER A 287 0.49 34.14 -2.89
C SER A 287 0.14 32.74 -3.37
N ALA A 288 -0.91 32.15 -2.81
CA ALA A 288 -1.46 30.87 -3.24
C ALA A 288 -2.98 31.02 -3.38
N ARG A 289 -3.51 30.72 -4.57
CA ARG A 289 -4.94 30.79 -4.88
C ARG A 289 -5.43 29.41 -5.27
N GLU A 290 -6.24 28.81 -4.41
CA GLU A 290 -6.87 27.51 -4.67
C GLU A 290 -8.03 27.66 -5.66
N ARG A 291 -8.11 26.73 -6.62
CA ARG A 291 -9.21 26.56 -7.56
C ARG A 291 -9.81 25.17 -7.39
N PRO A 292 -10.81 25.00 -6.50
CA PRO A 292 -11.39 23.69 -6.24
C PRO A 292 -12.03 23.02 -7.47
N ARG A 293 -12.56 23.80 -8.42
CA ARG A 293 -13.18 23.28 -9.64
C ARG A 293 -12.18 22.63 -10.59
N ASP A 294 -10.99 23.20 -10.67
CA ASP A 294 -9.91 22.73 -11.55
C ASP A 294 -8.91 21.86 -10.77
N TYR A 295 -9.24 21.56 -9.51
CA TYR A 295 -8.41 20.89 -8.51
C TYR A 295 -6.92 21.30 -8.60
N SER A 296 -6.68 22.62 -8.63
CA SER A 296 -5.34 23.20 -8.80
C SER A 296 -5.11 24.38 -7.86
N THR A 297 -3.84 24.70 -7.65
CA THR A 297 -3.42 25.88 -6.89
C THR A 297 -2.50 26.74 -7.74
N TRP A 298 -2.77 28.04 -7.78
CA TRP A 298 -1.98 29.02 -8.52
C TRP A 298 -1.06 29.75 -7.55
N ILE A 299 0.23 29.80 -7.85
CA ILE A 299 1.25 30.24 -6.91
C ILE A 299 2.09 31.34 -7.55
N THR A 300 2.29 32.44 -6.82
CA THR A 300 3.43 33.33 -7.06
C THR A 300 4.51 33.01 -6.04
N ALA A 301 5.77 33.05 -6.43
CA ALA A 301 6.85 32.63 -5.55
C ALA A 301 8.02 33.61 -5.56
N LYS A 302 8.87 33.48 -4.56
CA LYS A 302 10.17 34.16 -4.50
C LYS A 302 11.23 33.21 -3.96
N ARG A 303 12.49 33.48 -4.28
CA ARG A 303 13.63 32.76 -3.69
C ARG A 303 13.95 33.36 -2.32
N GLU A 304 14.49 32.57 -1.38
CA GLU A 304 14.84 33.11 -0.06
C GLU A 304 15.82 34.28 -0.11
N ALA A 305 16.74 34.28 -1.08
CA ALA A 305 17.74 35.33 -1.26
C ALA A 305 17.26 36.55 -2.08
N ILE A 306 16.11 36.46 -2.76
CA ILE A 306 15.63 37.48 -3.70
C ILE A 306 14.33 38.08 -3.17
N ARG A 307 14.24 39.42 -3.14
CA ARG A 307 13.04 40.12 -2.66
C ARG A 307 11.91 40.16 -3.69
N GLU A 308 12.27 40.10 -4.97
CA GLU A 308 11.35 40.17 -6.10
C GLU A 308 10.56 38.87 -6.25
N ASN A 309 9.29 39.02 -6.64
CA ASN A 309 8.44 37.90 -6.98
C ASN A 309 8.80 37.45 -8.39
N LEU A 310 8.85 36.15 -8.59
CA LEU A 310 9.03 35.51 -9.89
C LEU A 310 7.66 35.03 -10.37
N ASP A 311 7.36 35.27 -11.64
CA ASP A 311 6.22 34.68 -12.34
C ASP A 311 6.46 33.20 -12.64
N GLY A 312 5.39 32.49 -13.05
CA GLY A 312 5.45 31.06 -13.27
C GLY A 312 6.35 30.66 -14.43
N GLN A 313 6.27 31.37 -15.55
CA GLN A 313 7.07 31.06 -16.74
C GLN A 313 8.56 31.24 -16.46
N THR A 314 8.95 32.36 -15.84
CA THR A 314 10.34 32.60 -15.43
C THR A 314 10.87 31.51 -14.50
N ILE A 315 10.05 30.99 -13.57
CA ILE A 315 10.46 29.86 -12.72
C ILE A 315 10.68 28.60 -13.56
N LEU A 316 9.77 28.27 -14.48
CA LEU A 316 9.88 27.07 -15.30
C LEU A 316 11.05 27.12 -16.29
N ASP A 317 11.33 28.27 -16.88
CA ASP A 317 12.46 28.46 -17.78
C ASP A 317 13.77 28.20 -17.03
N GLN A 318 13.90 28.73 -15.81
CA GLN A 318 15.07 28.50 -14.95
C GLN A 318 15.25 27.01 -14.61
N ILE A 319 14.16 26.30 -14.29
CA ILE A 319 14.23 24.87 -14.00
C ILE A 319 14.56 24.06 -15.26
N SER A 320 14.06 24.46 -16.42
CA SER A 320 14.35 23.81 -17.70
C SER A 320 15.81 23.99 -18.12
N ASP A 321 16.39 25.16 -17.86
CA ASP A 321 17.81 25.44 -18.07
C ASP A 321 18.69 24.56 -17.18
N GLU A 322 18.31 24.37 -15.90
CA GLU A 322 19.02 23.47 -14.97
C GLU A 322 18.92 21.99 -15.40
N LEU A 323 17.82 21.59 -16.04
CA LEU A 323 17.63 20.25 -16.60
C LEU A 323 18.37 20.03 -17.93
N GLY A 324 18.98 21.07 -18.50
CA GLY A 324 19.80 20.95 -19.71
C GLY A 324 19.00 20.82 -21.01
N GLY A 325 17.78 21.37 -21.07
CA GLY A 325 17.02 21.53 -22.33
C GLY A 325 16.66 20.24 -23.08
N HIS A 326 16.68 19.08 -22.41
CA HIS A 326 16.28 17.82 -23.02
C HIS A 326 14.75 17.78 -23.17
N ASN A 327 14.30 17.78 -24.43
CA ASN A 327 12.92 17.93 -24.90
C ASN A 327 11.95 16.78 -24.54
N HIS A 328 12.17 16.05 -23.45
CA HIS A 328 11.23 15.07 -22.92
C HIS A 328 11.08 15.40 -21.45
N CYS A 329 10.27 16.40 -21.10
CA CYS A 329 10.09 16.77 -19.70
C CYS A 329 9.39 15.59 -18.98
N PRO A 330 10.10 14.82 -18.13
CA PRO A 330 9.42 13.85 -17.29
C PRO A 330 8.51 14.62 -16.33
N ALA A 331 7.42 14.01 -15.89
CA ALA A 331 6.48 14.62 -14.95
C ALA A 331 7.21 15.40 -13.84
N LEU A 332 6.97 16.72 -13.79
CA LEU A 332 7.63 17.65 -12.90
C LEU A 332 6.74 17.88 -11.67
N TYR A 333 7.33 17.91 -10.48
CA TYR A 333 6.60 18.09 -9.22
C TYR A 333 7.18 19.23 -8.41
N VAL A 334 6.37 19.88 -7.60
CA VAL A 334 6.82 20.66 -6.45
C VAL A 334 6.61 19.87 -5.16
N GLY A 335 7.68 19.69 -4.40
CA GLY A 335 7.63 19.16 -3.03
C GLY A 335 7.47 20.31 -2.05
N VAL A 336 6.28 20.45 -1.47
CA VAL A 336 5.87 21.56 -0.60
C VAL A 336 6.00 21.14 0.86
N THR A 337 6.76 21.91 1.64
CA THR A 337 6.86 21.74 3.09
C THR A 337 5.84 22.63 3.78
N LYS A 338 4.89 22.01 4.47
CA LYS A 338 3.73 22.67 5.08
C LYS A 338 3.80 22.54 6.60
N ARG A 339 3.56 23.65 7.30
CA ARG A 339 3.32 23.64 8.75
C ARG A 339 1.84 23.86 9.01
N ARG A 340 1.15 22.88 9.61
CA ARG A 340 -0.30 22.90 9.81
C ARG A 340 -0.67 22.62 11.26
N LYS A 341 -1.78 23.21 11.69
CA LYS A 341 -2.36 22.94 13.01
C LYS A 341 -3.38 21.81 12.85
N CYS A 342 -3.17 20.70 13.54
CA CYS A 342 -3.99 19.50 13.47
C CYS A 342 -4.66 19.20 14.83
N SER A 343 -5.93 18.81 14.80
CA SER A 343 -6.71 18.33 15.95
C SER A 343 -7.67 17.20 15.53
N ILE A 344 -8.06 16.36 16.48
CA ILE A 344 -9.06 15.30 16.30
C ILE A 344 -10.10 15.43 17.42
N GLY A 345 -11.37 15.55 17.06
CA GLY A 345 -12.45 15.71 18.04
C GLY A 345 -12.20 16.91 18.96
N GLN A 346 -12.20 16.65 20.27
CA GLN A 346 -11.98 17.66 21.32
C GLN A 346 -10.52 17.75 21.78
N GLU A 347 -9.58 17.05 21.12
CA GLU A 347 -8.16 17.06 21.50
C GLU A 347 -7.51 18.42 21.24
N LYS A 348 -6.53 18.78 22.10
CA LYS A 348 -5.81 20.05 21.97
C LYS A 348 -5.03 20.05 20.64
N PRO A 349 -5.22 21.07 19.79
CA PRO A 349 -4.55 21.11 18.50
C PRO A 349 -3.04 21.24 18.65
N SER A 350 -2.29 20.47 17.85
CA SER A 350 -0.83 20.51 17.76
C SER A 350 -0.38 20.98 16.39
N TRP A 351 0.87 21.44 16.29
CA TRP A 351 1.50 21.73 15.01
C TRP A 351 2.17 20.48 14.45
N ILE A 352 1.90 20.18 13.19
CA ILE A 352 2.55 19.13 12.41
C ILE A 352 3.29 19.75 11.24
N LEU A 353 4.39 19.12 10.85
CA LEU A 353 5.24 19.51 9.73
C LEU A 353 5.24 18.36 8.72
N MET A 354 4.79 18.65 7.51
CA MET A 354 4.55 17.65 6.47
C MET A 354 5.19 18.07 5.16
N HIS A 355 5.46 17.10 4.30
CA HIS A 355 5.90 17.28 2.93
C HIS A 355 4.92 16.61 1.99
N GLU A 356 4.54 17.31 0.93
CA GLU A 356 3.59 16.83 -0.08
C GLU A 356 4.07 17.17 -1.48
N PHE A 357 3.92 16.22 -2.39
CA PHE A 357 4.20 16.44 -3.80
C PHE A 357 2.94 16.91 -4.53
N HIS A 358 3.14 17.87 -5.43
CA HIS A 358 2.11 18.42 -6.31
C HIS A 358 2.67 18.46 -7.73
N GLU A 359 1.98 17.85 -8.68
CA GLU A 359 2.38 17.90 -10.08
C GLU A 359 2.34 19.34 -10.61
N VAL A 360 3.32 19.71 -11.42
CA VAL A 360 3.39 21.00 -12.09
C VAL A 360 2.64 20.91 -13.40
N LEU A 361 1.59 21.71 -13.54
CA LEU A 361 0.72 21.68 -14.72
C LEU A 361 1.25 22.60 -15.83
N ARG A 362 1.61 23.84 -15.48
CA ARG A 362 2.13 24.87 -16.39
C ARG A 362 2.60 26.11 -15.63
N GLY A 363 3.17 27.07 -16.33
CA GLY A 363 3.46 28.43 -15.85
C GLY A 363 3.03 29.46 -16.88
N ASP A 364 2.76 30.69 -16.44
CA ASP A 364 2.58 31.86 -17.30
C ASP A 364 3.25 33.09 -16.67
N GLU A 365 3.07 34.25 -17.31
CA GLU A 365 3.64 35.55 -16.87
C GLU A 365 3.09 36.05 -15.51
N GLU A 366 2.19 35.31 -14.85
CA GLU A 366 1.67 35.65 -13.53
C GLU A 366 1.84 34.52 -12.50
N TYR A 367 1.48 33.28 -12.82
CA TYR A 367 1.38 32.17 -11.87
C TYR A 367 2.08 30.89 -12.33
N LEU A 368 2.59 30.15 -11.35
CA LEU A 368 2.87 28.72 -11.46
C LEU A 368 1.59 27.95 -11.10
N TYR A 369 1.18 27.02 -11.96
CA TYR A 369 -0.01 26.19 -11.77
C TYR A 369 0.40 24.79 -11.34
N VAL A 370 -0.11 24.35 -10.20
CA VAL A 370 0.17 23.01 -9.67
C VAL A 370 -1.12 22.26 -9.34
N HIS A 371 -1.09 20.95 -9.49
CA HIS A 371 -2.21 20.07 -9.19
C HIS A 371 -2.45 19.92 -7.68
N GLY A 372 -3.72 19.84 -7.30
CA GLY A 372 -4.17 19.70 -5.92
C GLY A 372 -4.28 21.02 -5.14
N LEU A 373 -4.73 20.88 -3.90
CA LEU A 373 -5.09 21.99 -3.00
C LEU A 373 -4.20 22.00 -1.74
N GLY A 374 -4.40 22.97 -0.86
CA GLY A 374 -3.78 23.00 0.47
C GLY A 374 -2.42 23.69 0.55
N ILE A 375 -1.93 24.30 -0.54
CA ILE A 375 -0.74 25.15 -0.53
C ILE A 375 -1.14 26.57 -0.09
N ARG A 376 -0.39 27.14 0.85
CA ARG A 376 -0.67 28.45 1.45
C ARG A 376 0.50 29.41 1.27
N SER A 377 0.19 30.70 1.26
CA SER A 377 1.20 31.75 1.37
C SER A 377 2.10 31.51 2.58
N GLY A 378 3.41 31.56 2.35
CA GLY A 378 4.44 31.32 3.34
C GLY A 378 5.01 29.91 3.35
N ASP A 379 4.36 28.92 2.71
CA ASP A 379 4.92 27.59 2.54
C ASP A 379 6.18 27.63 1.67
N THR A 380 7.10 26.70 1.92
CA THR A 380 8.31 26.54 1.11
C THR A 380 8.17 25.35 0.18
N PHE A 381 8.76 25.44 -1.01
CA PHE A 381 8.73 24.34 -1.97
C PHE A 381 10.01 24.28 -2.79
N ARG A 382 10.27 23.11 -3.37
CA ARG A 382 11.38 22.86 -4.32
C ARG A 382 10.85 21.99 -5.45
N PHE A 383 11.46 22.09 -6.64
CA PHE A 383 11.13 21.24 -7.78
C PHE A 383 11.76 19.86 -7.68
N TYR A 384 11.09 18.88 -8.25
CA TYR A 384 11.50 17.49 -8.32
C TYR A 384 11.15 16.91 -9.68
N HIS A 385 12.04 16.08 -10.22
CA HIS A 385 11.77 15.30 -11.42
C HIS A 385 11.98 13.81 -11.16
N ALA A 386 11.32 12.98 -11.95
CA ALA A 386 11.56 11.55 -11.94
C ALA A 386 12.99 11.23 -12.42
N SER A 387 13.68 10.35 -11.70
CA SER A 387 15.05 9.88 -12.01
C SER A 387 15.13 8.37 -11.83
N SER A 388 15.30 7.66 -12.95
CA SER A 388 15.42 6.20 -12.95
C SER A 388 16.71 5.71 -12.27
N ASP A 389 17.80 6.47 -12.42
CA ASP A 389 19.07 6.19 -11.73
C ASP A 389 18.93 6.27 -10.20
N LEU A 390 18.27 7.32 -9.71
CA LEU A 390 18.01 7.49 -8.28
C LEU A 390 17.06 6.40 -7.77
N ALA A 391 16.00 6.10 -8.52
CA ALA A 391 15.07 5.03 -8.19
C ALA A 391 15.76 3.66 -8.09
N ARG A 392 16.66 3.36 -9.02
CA ARG A 392 17.47 2.14 -9.04
C ARG A 392 18.43 2.08 -7.85
N ALA A 393 19.13 3.18 -7.55
CA ALA A 393 19.97 3.28 -6.37
C ALA A 393 19.17 3.08 -5.07
N SER A 394 17.95 3.62 -5.01
CA SER A 394 17.03 3.45 -3.88
C SER A 394 16.58 1.99 -3.74
N CYS A 395 16.23 1.29 -4.83
CA CYS A 395 15.94 -0.15 -4.81
C CYS A 395 17.13 -0.99 -4.30
N ASN A 396 18.36 -0.66 -4.70
CA ASN A 396 19.56 -1.33 -4.19
C ASN A 396 19.74 -1.12 -2.68
N ALA A 397 19.44 0.08 -2.18
CA ALA A 397 19.45 0.36 -0.74
C ALA A 397 18.38 -0.48 0.00
N ILE A 398 17.18 -0.61 -0.56
CA ILE A 398 16.13 -1.49 -0.03
C ILE A 398 16.58 -2.96 -0.01
N ALA A 399 17.21 -3.45 -1.06
CA ALA A 399 17.75 -4.81 -1.11
C ALA A 399 18.77 -5.06 0.02
N ASN A 400 19.61 -4.08 0.34
CA ASN A 400 20.54 -4.16 1.47
C ASN A 400 19.80 -4.15 2.82
N ASN A 401 18.76 -3.32 2.97
CA ASN A 401 17.93 -3.30 4.18
C ASN A 401 17.20 -4.62 4.40
N PHE A 402 16.70 -5.26 3.35
CA PHE A 402 16.11 -6.59 3.42
C PHE A 402 17.14 -7.66 3.83
N ARG A 403 18.36 -7.59 3.31
CA ARG A 403 19.44 -8.48 3.73
C ARG A 403 19.74 -8.32 5.23
N HIS A 404 19.76 -7.09 5.73
CA HIS A 404 19.96 -6.81 7.15
C HIS A 404 18.79 -7.32 8.01
N LEU A 405 17.55 -7.05 7.60
CA LEU A 405 16.35 -7.58 8.28
C LEU A 405 16.38 -9.11 8.35
N LYS A 406 16.72 -9.78 7.25
CA LYS A 406 16.88 -11.23 7.20
C LYS A 406 17.93 -11.74 8.19
N GLN A 407 19.05 -11.02 8.36
CA GLN A 407 20.08 -11.36 9.34
C GLN A 407 19.58 -11.16 10.78
N LEU A 408 18.87 -10.07 11.07
CA LEU A 408 18.31 -9.80 12.41
C LEU A 408 17.33 -10.90 12.84
N LEU A 409 16.39 -11.26 11.95
CA LEU A 409 15.43 -12.34 12.20
C LEU A 409 16.12 -13.70 12.40
N ASN A 410 17.31 -13.85 11.81
CA ASN A 410 18.10 -15.05 11.93
C ASN A 410 18.88 -15.13 13.26
N CYS A 411 19.49 -14.02 13.72
CA CYS A 411 20.34 -14.00 14.91
C CYS A 411 19.56 -14.15 16.24
N GLU A 412 18.31 -13.69 16.32
CA GLU A 412 17.50 -13.82 17.54
C GLU A 412 17.04 -15.28 17.83
N GLY A 413 17.41 -16.25 17.00
CA GLY A 413 17.10 -17.67 17.18
C GLY A 413 18.25 -18.52 17.75
N ASP A 414 19.44 -17.95 17.97
CA ASP A 414 20.67 -18.68 18.33
C ASP A 414 21.07 -18.52 19.81
N ASP A 415 20.13 -18.14 20.68
CA ASP A 415 20.42 -18.05 22.12
C ASP A 415 20.61 -19.46 22.71
N HIS A 416 21.86 -19.74 23.06
CA HIS A 416 22.42 -21.03 23.46
C HIS A 416 21.56 -21.83 24.46
N THR A 417 20.64 -22.69 23.99
CA THR A 417 20.21 -23.87 24.76
C THR A 417 19.63 -25.00 23.90
N SER A 418 20.32 -26.14 23.97
CA SER A 418 19.84 -27.52 23.79
C SER A 418 19.88 -28.14 22.38
N ASN A 419 20.73 -29.16 22.32
CA ASN A 419 21.05 -30.05 21.21
C ASN A 419 20.01 -31.18 21.08
N ASN A 420 18.71 -30.87 21.14
CA ASN A 420 17.62 -31.84 20.96
C ASN A 420 16.74 -31.41 19.79
N GLY A 421 16.68 -32.23 18.74
CA GLY A 421 16.06 -31.94 17.44
C GLY A 421 14.54 -31.76 17.43
N VAL A 422 14.06 -30.73 18.12
CA VAL A 422 12.73 -30.17 17.94
C VAL A 422 12.92 -28.78 17.33
N ASP A 423 12.50 -28.62 16.09
CA ASP A 423 12.56 -27.39 15.29
C ASP A 423 12.02 -26.18 16.09
N ILE A 424 12.91 -25.44 16.75
CA ILE A 424 12.58 -24.18 17.43
C ILE A 424 12.22 -23.22 16.31
N ARG A 425 10.93 -23.01 16.10
CA ARG A 425 10.39 -22.19 15.01
C ARG A 425 11.06 -20.81 15.02
N ARG A 426 11.91 -20.55 14.02
CA ARG A 426 12.69 -19.31 13.88
C ARG A 426 11.79 -18.15 13.45
N LYS A 427 12.15 -16.92 13.85
CA LYS A 427 11.53 -15.72 13.28
C LYS A 427 11.72 -15.73 11.76
N SER A 428 10.67 -15.49 10.99
CA SER A 428 10.74 -15.57 9.53
C SER A 428 9.78 -14.62 8.84
N VAL A 429 10.15 -14.16 7.65
CA VAL A 429 9.26 -13.44 6.73
C VAL A 429 8.39 -14.47 6.02
N PHE A 430 7.06 -14.27 6.04
CA PHE A 430 6.11 -15.20 5.44
C PHE A 430 5.32 -14.58 4.27
N GLY A 431 5.41 -13.27 4.06
CA GLY A 431 4.76 -12.61 2.95
C GLY A 431 5.17 -11.15 2.76
N GLY A 432 4.91 -10.63 1.57
CA GLY A 432 5.07 -9.21 1.25
C GLY A 432 4.02 -8.70 0.25
N ILE A 433 3.71 -7.40 0.36
CA ILE A 433 2.86 -6.66 -0.57
C ILE A 433 3.63 -5.44 -1.05
N MET A 434 3.53 -5.11 -2.33
CA MET A 434 4.17 -3.92 -2.91
C MET A 434 3.16 -3.02 -3.62
N PHE A 435 3.34 -1.70 -3.48
CA PHE A 435 2.60 -0.66 -4.20
C PHE A 435 3.63 0.17 -4.95
N ALA A 436 3.67 0.04 -6.27
CA ALA A 436 4.62 0.74 -7.12
C ALA A 436 3.90 1.84 -7.90
N CYS A 437 4.59 2.96 -8.13
CA CYS A 437 4.07 4.02 -8.98
C CYS A 437 3.86 3.51 -10.40
N CYS A 438 2.70 3.80 -10.98
CA CYS A 438 2.43 3.52 -12.38
C CYS A 438 3.33 4.27 -13.38
N GLY A 439 4.05 5.31 -12.95
CA GLY A 439 5.09 5.95 -13.75
C GLY A 439 6.43 5.21 -13.75
N ARG A 440 6.58 4.13 -12.94
CA ARG A 440 7.76 3.25 -12.91
C ARG A 440 7.55 2.05 -13.84
N GLY A 441 8.35 1.00 -13.66
CA GLY A 441 8.30 -0.22 -14.47
C GLY A 441 9.28 -0.20 -15.64
N LYS A 442 9.07 -1.11 -16.60
CA LYS A 442 10.03 -1.37 -17.69
C LYS A 442 10.37 -0.13 -18.51
N LEU A 443 9.39 0.71 -18.83
CA LEU A 443 9.61 1.95 -19.61
C LEU A 443 10.48 2.95 -18.85
N PHE A 444 10.30 3.06 -17.53
CA PHE A 444 11.06 3.98 -16.69
C PHE A 444 12.49 3.50 -16.43
N PHE A 445 12.69 2.19 -16.22
CA PHE A 445 14.01 1.63 -15.90
C PHE A 445 14.81 1.14 -17.10
N GLY A 446 14.17 0.98 -18.25
CA GLY A 446 14.71 0.31 -19.43
C GLY A 446 14.66 -1.23 -19.35
N GLU A 447 14.27 -1.81 -18.22
CA GLU A 447 14.18 -3.25 -17.99
C GLU A 447 13.10 -3.60 -16.96
N PRO A 448 12.48 -4.80 -17.02
CA PRO A 448 11.41 -5.19 -16.10
C PRO A 448 11.94 -5.60 -14.72
N ASN A 449 11.04 -5.77 -13.74
CA ASN A 449 11.31 -6.39 -12.44
C ASN A 449 12.26 -5.63 -11.50
N VAL A 450 12.70 -4.41 -11.83
CA VAL A 450 13.62 -3.62 -10.99
C VAL A 450 13.01 -3.30 -9.62
N ASP A 451 11.69 -3.08 -9.57
CA ASP A 451 10.97 -2.85 -8.32
C ASP A 451 10.74 -4.14 -7.53
N SER A 452 10.50 -5.27 -8.19
CA SER A 452 10.31 -6.54 -7.48
C SER A 452 11.61 -7.18 -6.98
N SER A 453 12.75 -6.90 -7.63
CA SER A 453 14.01 -7.61 -7.39
C SER A 453 14.51 -7.55 -5.94
N PRO A 454 14.40 -6.42 -5.19
CA PRO A 454 14.83 -6.37 -3.81
C PRO A 454 14.17 -7.46 -2.96
N PHE A 455 12.87 -7.71 -3.15
CA PHE A 455 12.15 -8.74 -2.41
C PHE A 455 12.51 -10.14 -2.92
N LEU A 456 12.40 -10.37 -4.23
CA LEU A 456 12.54 -11.70 -4.83
C LEU A 456 13.92 -12.32 -4.57
N GLU A 457 14.98 -11.51 -4.61
CA GLU A 457 16.35 -11.97 -4.35
C GLU A 457 16.60 -12.27 -2.87
N ASN A 458 16.03 -11.49 -1.96
CA ASN A 458 16.29 -11.63 -0.52
C ASN A 458 15.40 -12.70 0.14
N PHE A 459 14.18 -12.89 -0.35
CA PHE A 459 13.19 -13.80 0.22
C PHE A 459 12.63 -14.79 -0.82
N PRO A 460 13.48 -15.61 -1.46
CA PRO A 460 13.04 -16.56 -2.47
C PRO A 460 12.05 -17.57 -1.88
N GLY A 461 10.96 -17.82 -2.61
CA GLY A 461 9.88 -18.74 -2.19
C GLY A 461 8.90 -18.16 -1.17
N VAL A 462 9.12 -16.94 -0.69
CA VAL A 462 8.14 -16.22 0.15
C VAL A 462 7.09 -15.56 -0.75
N THR A 463 5.82 -15.66 -0.36
CA THR A 463 4.71 -15.08 -1.12
C THR A 463 4.86 -13.57 -1.28
N PHE A 464 4.82 -13.11 -2.53
CA PHE A 464 4.95 -11.71 -2.89
C PHE A 464 3.96 -11.34 -3.99
N SER A 465 3.38 -10.16 -3.90
CA SER A 465 2.40 -9.65 -4.86
C SER A 465 2.25 -8.15 -4.72
N GLY A 466 1.63 -7.50 -5.70
CA GLY A 466 1.27 -6.11 -5.57
C GLY A 466 0.78 -5.50 -6.88
N THR A 467 0.68 -4.18 -6.87
CA THR A 467 0.08 -3.42 -7.96
C THR A 467 0.93 -2.24 -8.38
N TYR A 468 0.73 -1.83 -9.64
CA TYR A 468 1.00 -0.47 -10.07
C TYR A 468 -0.22 0.39 -9.76
N CYS A 469 0.00 1.47 -9.01
CA CYS A 469 -1.04 2.36 -8.51
C CYS A 469 -0.66 3.83 -8.71
N ALA A 470 -1.66 4.70 -8.58
CA ALA A 470 -1.47 6.14 -8.56
C ALA A 470 -1.45 6.64 -7.12
N GLY A 471 -0.32 7.19 -6.68
CA GLY A 471 -0.19 7.76 -5.34
C GLY A 471 0.12 6.69 -4.28
N GLU A 472 1.39 6.37 -4.13
CA GLU A 472 1.83 5.37 -3.17
C GLU A 472 1.72 5.91 -1.74
N ILE A 473 0.91 5.27 -0.91
CA ILE A 473 0.75 5.66 0.49
C ILE A 473 1.82 4.93 1.31
N ALA A 474 2.62 5.69 2.05
CA ALA A 474 3.50 5.18 3.08
C ALA A 474 3.85 6.27 4.10
N ARG A 475 3.82 5.97 5.39
CA ARG A 475 4.32 6.92 6.39
C ARG A 475 5.85 6.90 6.46
N ALA A 476 6.52 7.85 5.81
CA ALA A 476 7.98 7.92 5.78
C ALA A 476 8.52 9.33 6.12
N ASP A 477 9.77 9.38 6.56
CA ASP A 477 10.47 10.65 6.81
C ASP A 477 11.04 11.23 5.50
N LEU A 478 11.06 12.56 5.40
CA LEU A 478 11.62 13.26 4.24
C LEU A 478 13.13 13.00 4.06
N SER A 479 13.83 12.55 5.10
CA SER A 479 15.24 12.14 4.99
C SER A 479 15.45 11.05 3.94
N SER A 480 14.41 10.26 3.62
CA SER A 480 14.44 9.27 2.55
C SER A 480 14.74 9.88 1.17
N TYR A 481 14.51 11.19 0.98
CA TYR A 481 14.76 11.92 -0.27
C TYR A 481 16.05 12.76 -0.27
N LYS A 482 16.77 12.84 0.86
CA LYS A 482 17.96 13.71 0.98
C LYS A 482 19.21 12.87 1.23
N GLN A 483 20.15 12.88 0.28
CA GLN A 483 21.54 12.50 0.56
C GLN A 483 22.20 13.61 1.39
N GLY A 484 22.32 13.42 2.70
CA GLY A 484 23.35 14.10 3.51
C GLY A 484 22.96 15.27 4.42
N SER A 485 21.81 15.27 5.10
CA SER A 485 21.65 16.13 6.30
C SER A 485 20.74 15.51 7.37
N GLN A 486 21.28 15.34 8.58
CA GLN A 486 20.57 14.80 9.76
C GLN A 486 19.60 15.80 10.41
N GLU A 487 19.52 17.05 9.95
CA GLU A 487 18.78 18.14 10.62
C GLU A 487 17.25 18.12 10.39
N HIS A 488 16.73 17.20 9.56
CA HIS A 488 15.31 17.20 9.14
C HIS A 488 14.51 15.94 9.53
N SER A 489 14.95 15.18 10.53
CA SER A 489 14.31 13.93 11.01
C SER A 489 12.90 14.07 11.62
N SER A 490 12.17 15.14 11.31
CA SER A 490 10.81 15.41 11.80
C SER A 490 9.79 15.78 10.71
N ILE A 491 10.21 15.94 9.44
CA ILE A 491 9.28 16.24 8.35
C ILE A 491 8.78 14.93 7.77
N ARG A 492 7.47 14.69 7.87
CA ARG A 492 6.84 13.45 7.39
C ARG A 492 6.20 13.62 6.01
N CYS A 493 6.34 12.61 5.17
CA CYS A 493 5.70 12.49 3.86
C CYS A 493 4.87 11.21 3.89
N ASN A 494 3.59 11.31 3.50
CA ASN A 494 2.66 10.17 3.60
C ASN A 494 2.13 9.68 2.24
N LEU A 495 2.28 10.50 1.21
CA LEU A 495 1.87 10.23 -0.16
C LEU A 495 3.06 10.54 -1.07
N HIS A 496 3.48 9.54 -1.82
CA HIS A 496 4.71 9.58 -2.60
C HIS A 496 4.42 9.55 -4.10
N VAL A 497 5.41 9.98 -4.88
CA VAL A 497 5.37 10.02 -6.35
C VAL A 497 6.64 9.35 -6.89
N PHE A 498 6.50 8.64 -8.03
CA PHE A 498 7.57 7.83 -8.62
C PHE A 498 8.27 6.94 -7.58
N SER A 499 7.51 6.37 -6.64
CA SER A 499 8.04 5.57 -5.56
C SER A 499 7.55 4.13 -5.59
N THR A 500 8.14 3.29 -4.74
CA THR A 500 7.70 1.92 -4.50
C THR A 500 7.69 1.65 -3.01
N VAL A 501 6.54 1.25 -2.49
CA VAL A 501 6.33 0.92 -1.08
C VAL A 501 6.30 -0.59 -0.93
N TYR A 502 7.09 -1.11 0.02
CA TYR A 502 7.15 -2.51 0.37
C TYR A 502 6.61 -2.71 1.78
N LEU A 503 5.60 -3.57 1.92
CA LEU A 503 5.10 -4.05 3.20
C LEU A 503 5.50 -5.51 3.39
N LEU A 504 6.38 -5.77 4.34
CA LEU A 504 6.81 -7.13 4.70
C LEU A 504 6.13 -7.56 5.99
N MET A 505 5.80 -8.84 6.06
CA MET A 505 5.21 -9.44 7.24
C MET A 505 6.13 -10.53 7.77
N SER A 506 6.60 -10.35 9.00
CA SER A 506 7.36 -11.38 9.72
C SER A 506 6.57 -11.95 10.88
N TYR A 507 6.96 -13.14 11.33
CA TYR A 507 6.35 -13.82 12.45
C TYR A 507 7.39 -14.28 13.45
N THR A 508 7.14 -13.98 14.72
CA THR A 508 7.86 -14.51 15.87
C THR A 508 6.99 -15.55 16.55
N PRO A 509 7.35 -16.84 16.53
CA PRO A 509 6.60 -17.89 17.20
C PRO A 509 6.53 -17.68 18.72
N ALA A 510 5.44 -18.13 19.36
CA ALA A 510 5.34 -18.09 20.81
C ALA A 510 6.37 -19.01 21.46
N LEU A 511 6.94 -18.58 22.59
CA LEU A 511 7.79 -19.44 23.41
C LEU A 511 6.98 -20.67 23.89
N PRO A 512 7.58 -21.87 23.94
CA PRO A 512 6.94 -23.02 24.55
C PRO A 512 6.53 -22.67 25.97
N LEU A 513 5.26 -22.91 26.33
CA LEU A 513 4.82 -22.84 27.72
C LEU A 513 5.67 -23.86 28.50
N ARG A 514 6.50 -23.38 29.43
CA ARG A 514 7.31 -24.23 30.32
C ARG A 514 6.45 -24.89 31.38
#